data_AF-A0A935TCB0-F1
#
_entry.id   AF-A0A935TCB0-F1
#
_cell.length_a   1.000
_cell.length_b   1.000
_cell.length_c   1.000
_cell.angle_alpha   90.00
_cell.angle_beta   90.00
_cell.angle_gamma   90.00
#
_symmetry.space_group_name_H-M   'P 1'
#
loop_
_entity.id
_entity.type
_entity.pdbx_description
1 polymer ?
#
loop_
_entity_poly.entity_id
_entity_poly.type
_entity_poly.pdbx_seq_one_letter_code
_entity_poly.pdbx_strand_id
1 'polypeptide(L)'
;MLGGRQLGGGRRGSIGTKPAAGNFSDSKESAARKYLDANCGYCHNPNGFAASSGLHLDLREMNERRLGFCKTPVAAPMPEEWGVFDIEPREPSRSLVVRRMMSMDPLFAMPELGRSSIDVRGVAIVSGWISELQGSCDDVVRGSDRPDSSSEGLDG
;
A
#
# COMPACT_ATOMS: atom_id res chain seq x y z
N MET A 1 32.61 -48.70 -17.61
CA MET A 1 33.24 -47.37 -17.56
C MET A 1 32.57 -46.59 -16.44
N LEU A 2 33.40 -45.98 -15.58
CA LEU A 2 33.02 -45.27 -14.35
C LEU A 2 32.62 -43.81 -14.65
N GLY A 3 31.77 -43.26 -13.77
CA GLY A 3 31.57 -41.81 -13.55
C GLY A 3 30.65 -41.13 -14.56
N GLY A 4 29.72 -40.27 -14.21
CA GLY A 4 29.42 -39.56 -12.98
C GLY A 4 28.69 -38.28 -13.41
N ARG A 5 27.60 -37.90 -12.74
CA ARG A 5 27.09 -36.53 -12.83
C ARG A 5 26.30 -36.15 -11.58
N GLN A 6 26.93 -35.25 -10.84
CA GLN A 6 26.48 -34.58 -9.64
C GLN A 6 25.35 -33.58 -9.94
N LEU A 7 24.34 -33.61 -9.07
CA LEU A 7 23.48 -32.56 -8.50
C LEU A 7 23.39 -31.17 -9.15
N GLY A 8 22.16 -30.64 -9.14
CA GLY A 8 21.86 -29.20 -9.10
C GLY A 8 20.43 -28.95 -9.56
N GLY A 9 19.52 -28.34 -8.82
CA GLY A 9 19.55 -27.68 -7.53
C GLY A 9 18.15 -27.08 -7.39
N GLY A 10 17.48 -27.37 -6.28
CA GLY A 10 16.14 -26.85 -6.01
C GLY A 10 16.16 -25.32 -6.05
N ARG A 11 15.38 -24.74 -6.97
CA ARG A 11 15.10 -23.30 -6.94
C ARG A 11 14.23 -23.06 -5.72
N ARG A 12 14.86 -22.58 -4.64
CA ARG A 12 14.16 -21.99 -3.51
C ARG A 12 13.34 -20.83 -4.06
N GLY A 13 12.02 -21.04 -4.17
CA GLY A 13 11.08 -19.95 -4.38
C GLY A 13 11.22 -18.99 -3.22
N SER A 14 11.55 -17.74 -3.54
CA SER A 14 11.62 -16.60 -2.64
C SER A 14 10.36 -16.52 -1.78
N ILE A 15 10.54 -16.63 -0.48
CA ILE A 15 9.51 -16.30 0.51
C ILE A 15 9.19 -14.82 0.29
N GLY A 16 7.95 -14.53 -0.11
CA GLY A 16 7.43 -13.18 -0.11
C GLY A 16 7.57 -12.60 1.30
N THR A 17 8.50 -11.68 1.45
CA THR A 17 8.65 -10.92 2.69
C THR A 17 7.45 -9.99 2.76
N LYS A 18 6.59 -10.21 3.76
CA LYS A 18 5.68 -9.18 4.27
C LYS A 18 6.45 -7.86 4.33
N PRO A 19 5.83 -6.71 3.97
CA PRO A 19 6.45 -5.42 4.21
C PRO A 19 6.83 -5.38 5.69
N ALA A 20 8.14 -5.39 5.95
CA ALA A 20 8.64 -5.09 7.26
C ALA A 20 8.71 -3.57 7.30
N ALA A 21 8.17 -2.97 8.37
CA ALA A 21 8.59 -1.65 8.82
C ALA A 21 10.12 -1.69 9.06
N GLY A 22 10.90 -1.53 7.99
CA GLY A 22 12.34 -1.54 8.03
C GLY A 22 12.79 -0.24 8.67
N ASN A 23 13.73 -0.30 9.62
CA ASN A 23 14.30 0.86 10.34
C ASN A 23 14.41 2.11 9.45
N PHE A 24 13.37 2.94 9.52
CA PHE A 24 13.30 4.19 8.80
C PHE A 24 14.23 5.17 9.50
N SER A 25 14.70 6.21 8.80
CA SER A 25 15.05 7.39 9.58
C SER A 25 13.74 7.84 10.21
N ASP A 26 13.60 7.74 11.53
CA ASP A 26 12.40 8.15 12.28
C ASP A 26 11.88 9.52 11.80
N SER A 27 12.78 10.36 11.26
CA SER A 27 12.47 11.63 10.63
C SER A 27 11.55 11.57 9.40
N LYS A 28 11.76 10.68 8.41
CA LYS A 28 10.97 10.69 7.15
C LYS A 28 9.58 10.11 7.34
N GLU A 29 9.48 8.99 8.03
CA GLU A 29 8.17 8.45 8.41
C GLU A 29 7.43 9.44 9.30
N SER A 30 8.09 10.00 10.33
CA SER A 30 7.44 11.01 11.18
C SER A 30 6.96 12.21 10.38
N ALA A 31 7.75 12.72 9.42
CA ALA A 31 7.35 13.84 8.57
C ALA A 31 6.14 13.49 7.69
N ALA A 32 6.14 12.33 7.03
CA ALA A 32 5.04 11.89 6.18
C ALA A 32 3.77 11.61 6.99
N ARG A 33 3.89 10.89 8.11
CA ARG A 33 2.77 10.60 9.01
C ARG A 33 2.15 11.86 9.60
N LYS A 34 2.96 12.85 10.03
CA LYS A 34 2.47 14.16 10.50
C LYS A 34 1.78 14.95 9.39
N TYR A 35 2.31 14.91 8.18
CA TYR A 35 1.69 15.56 7.04
C TYR A 35 0.32 14.93 6.72
N LEU A 36 0.25 13.60 6.67
CA LEU A 36 -0.99 12.86 6.41
C LEU A 36 -2.03 13.07 7.51
N ASP A 37 -1.62 13.09 8.78
CA ASP A 37 -2.51 13.39 9.91
C ASP A 37 -3.10 14.81 9.80
N ALA A 38 -2.25 15.82 9.60
CA ALA A 38 -2.67 17.22 9.52
C ALA A 38 -3.58 17.53 8.33
N ASN A 39 -3.40 16.83 7.19
CA ASN A 39 -4.13 17.14 5.95
C ASN A 39 -5.24 16.14 5.62
N CYS A 40 -5.20 14.92 6.18
CA CYS A 40 -6.11 13.84 5.82
C CYS A 40 -6.71 13.13 7.04
N GLY A 41 -6.00 13.12 8.18
CA GLY A 41 -6.38 12.39 9.39
C GLY A 41 -7.72 12.82 9.97
N TYR A 42 -8.18 14.05 9.74
CA TYR A 42 -9.51 14.50 10.19
C TYR A 42 -10.66 13.70 9.56
N CYS A 43 -10.57 13.37 8.27
CA CYS A 43 -11.57 12.55 7.59
C CYS A 43 -11.21 11.05 7.67
N HIS A 44 -9.93 10.72 7.50
CA HIS A 44 -9.40 9.37 7.52
C HIS A 44 -8.95 8.98 8.93
N ASN A 45 -9.91 8.75 9.81
CA ASN A 45 -9.71 8.16 11.13
C ASN A 45 -10.92 7.29 11.50
N PRO A 46 -10.88 6.51 12.59
CA PRO A 46 -11.96 5.57 12.94
C PRO A 46 -13.34 6.20 13.13
N ASN A 47 -13.42 7.50 13.43
CA ASN A 47 -14.66 8.24 13.65
C ASN A 47 -14.88 9.35 12.60
N GLY A 48 -14.01 9.44 11.59
CA GLY A 48 -14.05 10.47 10.56
C GLY A 48 -15.01 10.13 9.43
N PHE A 49 -15.28 11.10 8.56
CA PHE A 49 -16.20 10.94 7.43
C PHE A 49 -15.80 9.79 6.48
N ALA A 50 -14.50 9.52 6.35
CA ALA A 50 -13.96 8.46 5.51
C ALA A 50 -13.69 7.15 6.27
N ALA A 51 -14.20 6.97 7.50
CA ALA A 51 -13.95 5.77 8.31
C ALA A 51 -14.35 4.47 7.60
N SER A 52 -15.44 4.49 6.84
CA SER A 52 -15.92 3.33 6.05
C SER A 52 -14.96 2.90 4.95
N SER A 53 -14.02 3.75 4.54
CA SER A 53 -12.96 3.39 3.59
C SER A 53 -11.94 2.41 4.19
N GLY A 54 -11.88 2.31 5.52
CA GLY A 54 -10.87 1.56 6.26
C GLY A 54 -9.45 2.10 6.10
N LEU A 55 -9.26 3.29 5.52
CA LEU A 55 -7.99 4.02 5.47
C LEU A 55 -7.97 5.04 6.61
N HIS A 56 -7.06 4.85 7.57
CA HIS A 56 -6.87 5.75 8.70
C HIS A 56 -5.47 6.35 8.62
N LEU A 57 -5.39 7.67 8.56
CA LEU A 57 -4.16 8.44 8.36
C LEU A 57 -3.80 9.29 9.58
N ASP A 58 -4.56 9.17 10.67
CA ASP A 58 -4.24 9.84 11.92
C ASP A 58 -3.01 9.24 12.61
N LEU A 59 -2.31 10.04 13.42
CA LEU A 59 -1.05 9.62 14.08
C LEU A 59 -1.22 8.47 15.08
N ARG A 60 -2.44 8.18 15.55
CA ARG A 60 -2.67 7.12 16.53
C ARG A 60 -2.77 5.73 15.89
N GLU A 61 -3.01 5.66 14.58
CA GLU A 61 -3.08 4.38 13.86
C GLU A 61 -1.69 3.77 13.67
N MET A 62 -1.53 2.52 14.08
CA MET A 62 -0.28 1.76 13.98
C MET A 62 -0.44 0.48 13.17
N ASN A 63 -1.68 0.09 12.83
CA ASN A 63 -1.92 -1.07 11.99
C ASN A 63 -1.62 -0.74 10.53
N GLU A 64 -0.59 -1.36 9.97
CA GLU A 64 -0.15 -1.15 8.57
C GLU A 64 -1.29 -1.30 7.55
N ARG A 65 -2.15 -2.30 7.71
CA ARG A 65 -3.25 -2.48 6.76
C ARG A 65 -4.25 -1.33 6.80
N ARG A 66 -4.55 -0.78 7.99
CA ARG A 66 -5.42 0.41 8.14
C ARG A 66 -4.74 1.69 7.70
N LEU A 67 -3.41 1.76 7.79
CA LEU A 67 -2.61 2.85 7.20
C LEU A 67 -2.59 2.82 5.67
N GLY A 68 -3.04 1.74 5.04
CA GLY A 68 -3.15 1.63 3.58
C GLY A 68 -2.10 0.72 2.92
N PHE A 69 -1.19 0.12 3.69
CA PHE A 69 -0.14 -0.73 3.13
C PHE A 69 -0.73 -1.97 2.47
N CYS A 70 -0.54 -2.08 1.14
CA CYS A 70 -1.10 -3.13 0.31
C CYS A 70 -2.61 -3.36 0.54
N LYS A 71 -3.32 -2.28 0.87
CA LYS A 71 -4.77 -2.26 1.03
C LYS A 71 -5.39 -1.70 -0.23
N THR A 72 -6.36 -2.42 -0.79
CA THR A 72 -7.18 -1.90 -1.88
C THR A 72 -8.21 -0.92 -1.30
N PRO A 73 -8.46 0.23 -1.96
CA PRO A 73 -9.49 1.16 -1.52
C PRO A 73 -10.86 0.49 -1.60
N VAL A 74 -11.75 0.82 -0.66
CA VAL A 74 -13.16 0.41 -0.71
C VAL A 74 -13.96 1.29 -1.70
N ALA A 75 -13.40 2.45 -2.07
CA ALA A 75 -14.06 3.47 -2.88
C ALA A 75 -14.13 3.13 -4.39
N ALA A 76 -14.74 4.04 -5.14
CA ALA A 76 -15.00 4.00 -6.58
C ALA A 76 -13.80 3.52 -7.44
N PRO A 77 -14.06 2.93 -8.63
CA PRO A 77 -13.02 2.49 -9.56
C PRO A 77 -12.01 3.61 -9.84
N MET A 78 -10.72 3.27 -9.78
CA MET A 78 -9.62 4.16 -10.10
C MET A 78 -9.22 4.00 -11.58
N PRO A 79 -8.62 5.02 -12.19
CA PRO A 79 -7.99 4.84 -13.49
C PRO A 79 -6.93 3.73 -13.43
N GLU A 80 -6.90 2.88 -14.46
CA GLU A 80 -6.09 1.66 -14.49
C GLU A 80 -4.60 1.96 -14.29
N GLU A 81 -4.13 3.11 -14.75
CA GLU A 81 -2.74 3.56 -14.66
C GLU A 81 -2.32 4.10 -13.29
N TRP A 82 -3.20 4.12 -12.28
CA TRP A 82 -2.91 4.67 -10.94
C TRP A 82 -2.41 3.64 -9.94
N GLY A 83 -2.59 2.35 -10.22
CA GLY A 83 -2.36 1.27 -9.26
C GLY A 83 -3.63 0.89 -8.50
N VAL A 84 -3.52 -0.12 -7.64
CA VAL A 84 -4.68 -0.73 -6.95
C VAL A 84 -4.61 -0.62 -5.42
N PHE A 85 -3.50 -0.11 -4.88
CA PHE A 85 -3.27 -0.04 -3.44
C PHE A 85 -3.21 1.40 -2.95
N ASP A 86 -3.75 1.65 -1.76
CA ASP A 86 -3.67 2.94 -1.07
C ASP A 86 -2.20 3.37 -0.93
N ILE A 87 -1.35 2.47 -0.42
CA ILE A 87 0.11 2.58 -0.36
C ILE A 87 0.74 1.29 -0.89
N GLU A 88 1.54 1.41 -1.94
CA GLU A 88 2.39 0.34 -2.49
C GLU A 88 3.86 0.65 -2.14
N PRO A 89 4.49 -0.14 -1.25
CA PRO A 89 5.90 0.07 -0.87
C PRO A 89 6.81 0.17 -2.09
N ARG A 90 7.74 1.13 -2.08
CA ARG A 90 8.70 1.42 -3.17
C ARG A 90 8.08 1.99 -4.45
N GLU A 91 6.76 2.06 -4.55
CA GLU A 91 6.05 2.45 -5.77
C GLU A 91 5.16 3.69 -5.52
N PRO A 92 5.76 4.88 -5.27
CA PRO A 92 4.97 6.09 -5.00
C PRO A 92 4.08 6.48 -6.18
N SER A 93 4.50 6.22 -7.43
CA SER A 93 3.71 6.54 -8.63
C SER A 93 2.49 5.62 -8.83
N ARG A 94 2.45 4.48 -8.15
CA ARG A 94 1.34 3.50 -8.14
C ARG A 94 0.57 3.49 -6.82
N SER A 95 0.97 4.34 -5.87
CA SER A 95 0.28 4.51 -4.59
C SER A 95 -0.87 5.52 -4.75
N LEU A 96 -2.10 5.06 -4.51
CA LEU A 96 -3.28 5.90 -4.73
C LEU A 96 -3.29 7.15 -3.86
N VAL A 97 -2.73 7.12 -2.66
CA VAL A 97 -2.58 8.33 -1.81
C VAL A 97 -1.82 9.43 -2.57
N VAL A 98 -0.68 9.11 -3.19
CA VAL A 98 0.13 10.08 -3.94
C VAL A 98 -0.62 10.57 -5.18
N ARG A 99 -1.30 9.66 -5.89
CA ARG A 99 -2.05 10.01 -7.09
C ARG A 99 -3.22 10.96 -6.79
N ARG A 100 -3.95 10.71 -5.71
CA ARG A 100 -5.01 11.60 -5.23
C ARG A 100 -4.47 12.96 -4.79
N MET A 101 -3.31 13.00 -4.13
CA MET A 101 -2.63 14.25 -3.81
C MET A 101 -2.17 15.03 -5.06
N MET A 102 -1.84 14.35 -6.15
CA MET A 102 -1.45 15.01 -7.42
C MET A 102 -2.64 15.40 -8.31
N SER A 103 -3.88 14.98 -8.00
CA SER A 103 -5.04 15.20 -8.87
C SER A 103 -5.81 16.49 -8.54
N MET A 104 -6.23 17.24 -9.57
CA MET A 104 -7.16 18.35 -9.43
C MET A 104 -8.60 17.98 -9.85
N ASP A 105 -8.83 16.74 -10.27
CA ASP A 105 -10.16 16.24 -10.60
C ASP A 105 -10.98 16.03 -9.31
N PRO A 106 -12.15 16.68 -9.15
CA PRO A 106 -12.98 16.54 -7.96
C PRO A 106 -13.38 15.10 -7.61
N LEU A 107 -13.38 14.17 -8.56
CA LEU A 107 -13.67 12.76 -8.31
C LEU A 107 -12.54 12.03 -7.56
N PHE A 108 -11.30 12.52 -7.70
CA PHE A 108 -10.11 11.83 -7.19
C PHE A 108 -9.32 12.65 -6.19
N ALA A 109 -9.35 13.98 -6.32
CA ALA A 109 -8.54 14.91 -5.54
C ALA A 109 -8.73 14.70 -4.04
N MET A 110 -7.62 14.61 -3.33
CA MET A 110 -7.59 14.66 -1.88
C MET A 110 -6.54 15.68 -1.41
N PRO A 111 -6.86 16.55 -0.43
CA PRO A 111 -8.16 16.68 0.24
C PRO A 111 -9.31 17.13 -0.69
N GLU A 112 -10.53 16.71 -0.37
CA GLU A 112 -11.73 16.87 -1.21
C GLU A 112 -12.23 18.33 -1.31
N LEU A 113 -11.95 19.16 -0.30
CA LEU A 113 -12.44 20.53 -0.22
C LEU A 113 -11.30 21.52 0.00
N GLY A 114 -11.48 22.74 -0.52
CA GLY A 114 -10.63 23.89 -0.19
C GLY A 114 -9.29 23.94 -0.91
N ARG A 115 -9.07 23.14 -1.96
CA ARG A 115 -7.81 23.09 -2.70
C ARG A 115 -7.92 23.69 -4.10
N SER A 116 -7.12 24.72 -4.37
CA SER A 116 -6.96 25.34 -5.70
C SER A 116 -5.64 25.00 -6.40
N SER A 117 -4.71 24.33 -5.70
CA SER A 117 -3.39 23.95 -6.23
C SER A 117 -2.85 22.69 -5.58
N ILE A 118 -1.94 21.99 -6.26
CA ILE A 118 -1.21 20.84 -5.71
C ILE A 118 -0.17 21.32 -4.69
N ASP A 119 -0.19 20.76 -3.48
CA ASP A 119 0.91 20.92 -2.52
C ASP A 119 2.08 20.00 -2.92
N VAL A 120 2.96 20.54 -3.77
CA VAL A 120 4.14 19.82 -4.28
C VAL A 120 5.11 19.39 -3.18
N ARG A 121 5.17 20.11 -2.05
CA ARG A 121 6.07 19.76 -0.94
C ARG A 121 5.50 18.59 -0.16
N GLY A 122 4.21 18.63 0.15
CA GLY A 122 3.50 17.51 0.76
C GLY A 122 3.61 16.22 -0.05
N VAL A 123 3.38 16.33 -1.36
CA VAL A 123 3.57 15.22 -2.31
C VAL A 123 4.99 14.67 -2.25
N ALA A 124 6.01 15.53 -2.24
CA ALA A 124 7.40 15.08 -2.16
C ALA A 124 7.73 14.38 -0.83
N ILE A 125 7.19 14.86 0.29
CA ILE A 125 7.36 14.22 1.61
C ILE A 125 6.77 12.81 1.60
N VAL A 126 5.51 12.67 1.18
CA VAL A 126 4.82 11.37 1.18
C VAL A 126 5.43 10.41 0.15
N SER A 127 5.74 10.90 -1.05
CA SER A 127 6.38 10.08 -2.09
C SER A 127 7.78 9.61 -1.66
N GLY A 128 8.56 10.49 -1.03
CA GLY A 128 9.89 10.17 -0.52
C GLY A 128 9.84 9.10 0.56
N TRP A 129 8.89 9.19 1.49
CA TRP A 129 8.66 8.15 2.49
C TRP A 129 8.26 6.81 1.84
N ILE A 130 7.29 6.81 0.91
CA ILE A 130 6.84 5.58 0.24
C ILE A 130 7.98 4.90 -0.54
N SER A 131 8.86 5.69 -1.16
CA SER A 131 10.00 5.17 -1.92
C SER A 131 11.02 4.40 -1.06
N GLU A 132 11.07 4.67 0.25
CA GLU A 132 11.98 4.01 1.19
C GLU A 132 11.34 2.86 1.97
N LEU A 133 10.02 2.67 1.82
CA LEU A 133 9.32 1.52 2.38
C LEU A 133 9.93 0.22 1.86
N GLN A 134 10.03 -0.78 2.72
CA GLN A 134 10.48 -2.11 2.34
C GLN A 134 9.30 -3.03 2.07
N GLY A 135 9.52 -4.05 1.23
CA GLY A 135 8.51 -5.02 0.84
C GLY A 135 7.87 -4.74 -0.52
N SER A 136 6.84 -5.52 -0.82
CA SER A 136 6.02 -5.46 -2.04
C SER A 136 4.61 -5.99 -1.74
N CYS A 137 3.65 -5.74 -2.63
CA CYS A 137 2.27 -6.20 -2.47
C CYS A 137 1.93 -7.48 -3.27
N ASP A 138 2.93 -8.17 -3.81
CA ASP A 138 2.77 -9.32 -4.71
C ASP A 138 1.93 -10.46 -4.12
N ASP A 139 2.07 -10.72 -2.82
CA ASP A 139 1.34 -11.80 -2.14
C ASP A 139 -0.14 -11.48 -1.92
N VAL A 140 -0.52 -10.18 -1.91
CA VAL A 140 -1.91 -9.76 -1.80
C VAL A 140 -2.63 -9.96 -3.14
N VAL A 141 -1.93 -9.74 -4.26
CA VAL A 141 -2.46 -9.96 -5.62
C VAL A 141 -2.64 -11.46 -5.90
N ARG A 142 -1.75 -12.32 -5.41
CA ARG A 142 -1.84 -13.79 -5.61
C ARG A 142 -2.89 -14.48 -4.74
N GLY A 143 -3.37 -13.82 -3.69
CA GLY A 143 -4.37 -14.37 -2.78
C GLY A 143 -5.80 -14.40 -3.33
N SER A 144 -6.11 -13.62 -4.38
CA SER A 144 -7.44 -13.62 -5.01
C SER A 144 -7.65 -14.73 -6.04
N ASP A 145 -6.58 -15.39 -6.50
CA ASP A 145 -6.61 -16.37 -7.59
C ASP A 145 -6.37 -17.82 -7.14
N ARG A 146 -6.32 -18.11 -5.84
CA ARG A 146 -6.15 -19.49 -5.38
C ARG A 146 -7.52 -20.19 -5.39
N PRO A 147 -7.78 -21.18 -6.28
CA PRO A 147 -8.92 -22.07 -6.07
C PRO A 147 -8.69 -22.77 -4.73
N ASP A 148 -9.73 -22.76 -3.89
CA ASP A 148 -9.76 -23.42 -2.60
C ASP A 148 -9.35 -24.89 -2.77
N SER A 149 -8.12 -25.22 -2.39
CA SER A 149 -7.62 -26.60 -2.36
C SER A 149 -8.08 -27.28 -1.07
N SER A 150 -9.39 -27.21 -0.80
CA SER A 150 -10.09 -27.88 0.30
C SER A 150 -11.24 -28.71 -0.24
N SER A 151 -10.97 -29.56 -1.22
CA SER A 151 -11.87 -30.68 -1.55
C SER A 151 -11.09 -31.89 -2.02
N GLU A 152 -10.14 -32.34 -1.19
CA GLU A 152 -9.79 -33.76 -1.17
C GLU A 152 -10.71 -34.50 -0.20
N GLY A 153 -11.47 -35.45 -0.75
CA GLY A 153 -12.00 -36.60 -0.04
C GLY A 153 -13.42 -36.43 0.47
N LEU A 154 -14.37 -37.11 -0.19
CA LEU A 154 -15.26 -38.13 0.40
C LEU A 154 -16.29 -38.56 -0.65
N ASP A 155 -15.95 -39.53 -1.48
CA ASP A 155 -16.92 -40.45 -2.07
C ASP A 155 -16.39 -41.89 -1.98
N GLY A 156 -17.07 -42.65 -1.13
CA GLY A 156 -17.09 -44.10 -1.11
C GLY A 156 -18.51 -44.57 -1.36
#